data_AF-I5D5T9-F1
#
_entry.id   AF-I5D5T9-F1
#
_cell.length_a   1.000
_cell.length_b   1.000
_cell.length_c   1.000
_cell.angle_alpha   90.00
_cell.angle_beta   90.00
_cell.angle_gamma   90.00
#
_symmetry.space_group_name_H-M   'P 1'
#
loop_
_entity.id
_entity.type
_entity.pdbx_description
1 polymer ?
#
loop_
_entity_poly.entity_id
_entity_poly.type
_entity_poly.pdbx_seq_one_letter_code
_entity_poly.pdbx_strand_id
1 'polypeptide(L)'
;MKINRKILFGLLTASSFTAVPLLAAKCDDKNENAQKNPQENGDKVVKQALSEVIKNTNLGELVLPKDKETPEANLILESLVKTNTNVESSELEVSNIQKTGATVSAKKESKKYSGSINVTFTVKKTDETVVKKDLSTVNKENFKFLTNFLFRSEILDALKKDLQLPNLTYDDFTFTLDKEATKTEVGKVIIEATPNSKLLSGKVVLDVPKVTTNPLDELGTIKETINDLGLLSDKMDKNVQNIDKWESSNTGDGGSFANEVKQIKETSEKVKEKIKETVEKLKKAIEGKAGLSKDEFDNANKIIHEFFEFYAKEVKSKDTGKIIYDGENTMKDLKKIAKLKSGFQEKDSLIEF
;
A
#
# COMPACT_ATOMS: atom_id res chain seq x y z
N MET A 1 14.62 -10.10 33.55
CA MET A 1 13.71 -10.81 32.63
C MET A 1 13.55 -9.92 31.40
N LYS A 2 14.12 -10.35 30.26
CA LYS A 2 14.16 -9.58 29.01
C LYS A 2 12.76 -9.50 28.41
N ILE A 3 12.23 -8.29 28.23
CA ILE A 3 11.04 -8.05 27.43
C ILE A 3 11.46 -7.11 26.31
N ASN A 4 11.57 -7.71 25.11
CA ASN A 4 11.79 -7.01 23.85
C ASN A 4 10.56 -6.17 23.53
N ARG A 5 10.73 -4.87 23.33
CA ARG A 5 9.77 -4.03 22.60
C ARG A 5 10.55 -3.34 21.48
N LYS A 6 10.62 -4.02 20.34
CA LYS A 6 11.04 -3.43 19.06
C LYS A 6 9.86 -2.61 18.56
N ILE A 7 10.03 -1.29 18.51
CA ILE A 7 9.10 -0.38 17.82
C ILE A 7 9.68 -0.18 16.43
N LEU A 8 8.81 -0.43 15.46
CA LEU A 8 9.12 -1.01 14.17
C LEU A 8 8.93 0.08 13.10
N PHE A 9 9.81 0.07 12.11
CA PHE A 9 9.44 0.51 10.78
C PHE A 9 8.09 -0.10 10.37
N GLY A 10 7.10 0.75 10.11
CA GLY A 10 6.05 0.43 9.14
C GLY A 10 6.61 0.35 7.71
N LEU A 11 7.66 -0.44 7.49
CA LEU A 11 7.99 -0.98 6.17
C LEU A 11 7.45 -2.41 6.17
N LEU A 12 6.27 -2.58 5.56
CA LEU A 12 5.74 -3.84 5.01
C LEU A 12 6.07 -5.09 5.86
N THR A 13 5.16 -5.46 6.76
CA THR A 13 5.12 -6.84 7.24
C THR A 13 4.77 -7.78 6.09
N ALA A 14 5.70 -8.66 5.72
CA ALA A 14 5.43 -10.02 5.26
C ALA A 14 6.70 -10.89 5.44
N SER A 15 6.80 -11.52 6.61
CA SER A 15 6.80 -12.98 6.81
C SER A 15 8.06 -13.73 6.39
N SER A 16 8.84 -14.07 7.41
CA SER A 16 9.87 -15.13 7.44
C SER A 16 9.31 -16.49 7.00
N PHE A 17 10.02 -17.23 6.14
CA PHE A 17 9.83 -18.67 6.02
C PHE A 17 11.01 -19.41 6.66
N THR A 18 10.68 -20.23 7.65
CA THR A 18 11.51 -21.33 8.14
C THR A 18 11.61 -22.38 7.04
N ALA A 19 12.83 -22.85 6.78
CA ALA A 19 13.10 -23.98 5.89
C ALA A 19 12.33 -25.22 6.38
N VAL A 20 11.52 -25.81 5.49
CA VAL A 20 10.97 -27.15 5.68
C VAL A 20 11.84 -28.13 4.87
N PRO A 21 12.35 -29.21 5.47
CA PRO A 21 13.16 -30.19 4.74
C PRO A 21 12.30 -31.03 3.78
N LEU A 22 12.88 -31.32 2.62
CA LEU A 22 12.37 -32.28 1.64
C LEU A 22 12.16 -33.67 2.27
N LEU A 23 11.02 -34.29 1.94
CA LEU A 23 10.90 -35.74 1.90
C LEU A 23 10.36 -36.17 0.54
N ALA A 24 11.06 -37.14 -0.04
CA ALA A 24 10.88 -37.71 -1.36
C ALA A 24 10.00 -38.97 -1.34
N ALA A 25 9.74 -39.44 -2.57
CA ALA A 25 9.23 -40.76 -2.99
C ALA A 25 7.69 -40.83 -3.17
N LYS A 26 7.13 -41.50 -4.19
CA LYS A 26 7.68 -42.54 -5.07
C LYS A 26 6.84 -42.63 -6.36
N CYS A 27 7.49 -42.82 -7.50
CA CYS A 27 6.86 -43.33 -8.72
C CYS A 27 6.67 -44.84 -8.60
N ASP A 28 5.53 -45.37 -9.05
CA ASP A 28 5.42 -46.76 -9.49
C ASP A 28 4.82 -46.79 -10.90
N ASP A 29 5.55 -47.45 -11.80
CA ASP A 29 5.27 -47.68 -13.22
C ASP A 29 4.14 -48.69 -13.46
N LYS A 30 3.41 -48.54 -14.59
CA LYS A 30 3.18 -49.61 -15.57
C LYS A 30 2.56 -49.11 -16.89
N ASN A 31 3.14 -49.61 -17.99
CA ASN A 31 2.87 -49.38 -19.41
C ASN A 31 1.43 -49.74 -19.89
N GLU A 32 0.92 -49.08 -20.94
CA GLU A 32 0.92 -49.59 -22.34
C GLU A 32 0.18 -48.63 -23.31
N ASN A 33 0.63 -48.65 -24.57
CA ASN A 33 0.24 -47.79 -25.71
C ASN A 33 -1.26 -47.81 -26.07
N ALA A 34 -1.83 -46.64 -26.35
CA ALA A 34 -2.77 -46.43 -27.47
C ALA A 34 -2.97 -44.94 -27.78
N GLN A 35 -2.51 -44.51 -28.94
CA GLN A 35 -2.65 -43.15 -29.45
C GLN A 35 -4.05 -42.98 -30.06
N LYS A 36 -4.90 -42.16 -29.44
CA LYS A 36 -5.97 -41.37 -30.09
C LYS A 36 -6.46 -40.29 -29.11
N ASN A 37 -6.27 -39.03 -29.46
CA ASN A 37 -6.95 -37.87 -28.84
C ASN A 37 -8.46 -38.17 -28.75
N PRO A 38 -9.10 -37.92 -27.59
CA PRO A 38 -9.51 -36.55 -27.29
C PRO A 38 -9.45 -36.12 -25.80
N GLN A 39 -9.57 -34.79 -25.64
CA GLN A 39 -10.03 -34.02 -24.47
C GLN A 39 -8.99 -33.41 -23.50
N GLU A 40 -8.99 -32.07 -23.58
CA GLU A 40 -8.79 -31.09 -22.53
C GLU A 40 -8.95 -31.60 -21.09
N ASN A 41 -7.96 -31.31 -20.26
CA ASN A 41 -8.20 -30.69 -18.95
C ASN A 41 -6.89 -30.15 -18.37
N GLY A 42 -6.53 -28.95 -18.82
CA GLY A 42 -5.70 -28.05 -18.03
C GLY A 42 -6.63 -27.23 -17.15
N ASP A 43 -6.38 -27.24 -15.84
CA ASP A 43 -7.18 -26.57 -14.82
C ASP A 43 -7.20 -25.04 -15.08
N LYS A 44 -8.13 -24.61 -15.94
CA LYS A 44 -8.47 -23.21 -16.18
C LYS A 44 -9.06 -22.72 -14.87
N VAL A 45 -8.43 -21.77 -14.19
CA VAL A 45 -9.14 -20.93 -13.21
C VAL A 45 -10.21 -20.19 -14.01
N VAL A 46 -11.43 -20.75 -14.05
CA VAL A 46 -12.55 -20.19 -14.79
C VAL A 46 -12.94 -18.90 -14.09
N LYS A 47 -12.56 -17.76 -14.68
CA LYS A 47 -13.07 -16.45 -14.24
C LYS A 47 -14.57 -16.42 -14.49
N GLN A 48 -15.32 -15.98 -13.51
CA GLN A 48 -16.76 -15.80 -13.68
C GLN A 48 -17.01 -14.56 -14.53
N ALA A 49 -17.92 -14.64 -15.49
CA ALA A 49 -18.29 -13.44 -16.24
C ALA A 49 -19.05 -12.49 -15.30
N LEU A 50 -18.83 -11.17 -15.41
CA LEU A 50 -19.57 -10.21 -14.59
C LEU A 50 -21.08 -10.31 -14.78
N SER A 51 -21.54 -10.67 -15.97
CA SER A 51 -22.95 -10.98 -16.26
C SER A 51 -23.50 -12.20 -15.50
N GLU A 52 -22.63 -13.09 -15.02
CA GLU A 52 -23.01 -14.26 -14.23
C GLU A 52 -23.10 -13.94 -12.73
N VAL A 53 -22.30 -12.99 -12.24
CA VAL A 53 -22.20 -12.67 -10.81
C VAL A 53 -23.05 -11.45 -10.45
N ILE A 54 -23.09 -10.44 -11.33
CA ILE A 54 -23.91 -9.23 -11.16
C ILE A 54 -25.27 -9.50 -11.78
N LYS A 55 -26.21 -9.94 -10.94
CA LYS A 55 -27.59 -10.22 -11.35
C LYS A 55 -28.47 -8.98 -11.31
N ASN A 56 -28.18 -8.04 -10.42
CA ASN A 56 -28.90 -6.78 -10.32
C ASN A 56 -28.02 -5.64 -10.86
N THR A 57 -28.35 -5.16 -12.05
CA THR A 57 -27.68 -4.02 -12.68
C THR A 57 -28.31 -2.68 -12.30
N ASN A 58 -29.47 -2.68 -11.65
CA ASN A 58 -30.09 -1.46 -11.12
C ASN A 58 -29.65 -1.27 -9.66
N LEU A 59 -28.79 -0.27 -9.45
CA LEU A 59 -28.19 0.02 -8.15
C LEU A 59 -29.11 0.82 -7.23
N GLY A 60 -30.31 1.18 -7.70
CA GLY A 60 -31.29 1.96 -6.97
C GLY A 60 -30.97 3.45 -6.94
N GLU A 61 -31.38 4.11 -5.86
CA GLU A 61 -31.23 5.55 -5.65
C GLU A 61 -29.87 5.87 -5.03
N LEU A 62 -29.07 6.67 -5.72
CA LEU A 62 -27.82 7.24 -5.23
C LEU A 62 -28.04 8.67 -4.76
N VAL A 63 -27.58 8.94 -3.55
CA VAL A 63 -27.69 10.27 -2.94
C VAL A 63 -26.43 11.07 -3.29
N LEU A 64 -26.62 12.22 -3.95
CA LEU A 64 -25.54 13.13 -4.31
C LEU A 64 -25.74 14.53 -3.71
N PRO A 65 -24.66 15.23 -3.35
CA PRO A 65 -24.71 16.66 -3.06
C PRO A 65 -25.32 17.47 -4.21
N LYS A 66 -26.00 18.59 -3.90
CA LYS A 66 -26.62 19.48 -4.91
C LYS A 66 -25.65 19.97 -6.00
N ASP A 67 -24.38 20.16 -5.66
CA ASP A 67 -23.34 20.69 -6.56
C ASP A 67 -22.72 19.63 -7.49
N LYS A 68 -22.96 18.34 -7.23
CA LYS A 68 -22.40 17.24 -8.03
C LYS A 68 -23.42 16.73 -9.02
N GLU A 69 -23.12 16.72 -10.31
CA GLU A 69 -24.06 16.19 -11.32
C GLU A 69 -24.06 14.66 -11.41
N THR A 70 -22.89 14.03 -11.27
CA THR A 70 -22.66 12.59 -11.43
C THR A 70 -22.05 11.97 -10.17
N PRO A 71 -22.33 10.67 -9.89
CA PRO A 71 -21.72 9.96 -8.77
C PRO A 71 -20.23 9.69 -9.00
N GLU A 72 -19.50 9.45 -7.91
CA GLU A 72 -18.09 9.04 -7.97
C GLU A 72 -17.99 7.51 -8.05
N ALA A 73 -16.90 6.99 -8.64
CA ALA A 73 -16.69 5.55 -8.87
C ALA A 73 -16.87 4.70 -7.60
N ASN A 74 -16.37 5.18 -6.46
CA ASN A 74 -16.47 4.46 -5.19
C ASN A 74 -17.93 4.29 -4.74
N LEU A 75 -18.76 5.34 -4.87
CA LEU A 75 -20.18 5.27 -4.51
C LEU A 75 -20.94 4.26 -5.36
N ILE A 76 -20.58 4.14 -6.64
CA ILE A 76 -21.15 3.15 -7.57
C ILE A 76 -20.75 1.74 -7.14
N LEU A 77 -19.47 1.49 -6.81
CA LEU A 77 -19.00 0.19 -6.35
C LEU A 77 -19.63 -0.23 -5.01
N GLU A 78 -19.74 0.70 -4.05
CA GLU A 78 -20.42 0.44 -2.78
C GLU A 78 -21.88 0.01 -2.99
N SER A 79 -22.58 0.68 -3.91
CA SER A 79 -23.98 0.39 -4.23
C SER A 79 -24.13 -0.93 -4.99
N LEU A 80 -23.16 -1.26 -5.85
CA LEU A 80 -23.08 -2.54 -6.54
C LEU A 80 -22.93 -3.72 -5.57
N VAL A 81 -22.03 -3.61 -4.59
CA VAL A 81 -21.81 -4.66 -3.59
C VAL A 81 -23.01 -4.81 -2.65
N LYS A 82 -23.72 -3.71 -2.35
CA LYS A 82 -24.98 -3.75 -1.58
C LYS A 82 -26.10 -4.48 -2.32
N THR A 83 -26.19 -4.29 -3.64
CA THR A 83 -27.25 -4.88 -4.47
C THR A 83 -26.94 -6.29 -4.98
N ASN A 84 -25.66 -6.69 -4.96
CA ASN A 84 -25.18 -8.00 -5.37
C ASN A 84 -24.24 -8.58 -4.31
N THR A 85 -24.77 -9.49 -3.48
CA THR A 85 -23.99 -10.19 -2.46
C THR A 85 -22.87 -11.02 -3.10
N ASN A 86 -21.67 -11.01 -2.50
CA ASN A 86 -20.46 -11.75 -2.95
C ASN A 86 -19.72 -11.16 -4.17
N VAL A 87 -19.96 -9.89 -4.48
CA VAL A 87 -19.12 -9.15 -5.44
C VAL A 87 -17.94 -8.51 -4.72
N GLU A 88 -16.72 -8.79 -5.17
CA GLU A 88 -15.50 -8.18 -4.63
C GLU A 88 -15.11 -6.92 -5.40
N SER A 89 -15.46 -5.76 -4.85
CA SER A 89 -15.19 -4.45 -5.48
C SER A 89 -13.70 -4.16 -5.72
N SER A 90 -12.79 -4.80 -4.97
CA SER A 90 -11.34 -4.70 -5.20
C SER A 90 -10.91 -5.20 -6.57
N GLU A 91 -11.70 -6.08 -7.19
CA GLU A 91 -11.47 -6.69 -8.50
C GLU A 91 -12.11 -5.90 -9.66
N LEU A 92 -12.81 -4.79 -9.35
CA LEU A 92 -13.64 -4.05 -10.32
C LEU A 92 -13.19 -2.60 -10.49
N GLU A 93 -13.42 -2.06 -11.68
CA GLU A 93 -13.24 -0.65 -11.99
C GLU A 93 -14.51 -0.07 -12.62
N VAL A 94 -14.68 1.25 -12.48
CA VAL A 94 -15.84 1.96 -13.03
C VAL A 94 -15.37 2.98 -14.05
N SER A 95 -16.00 2.96 -15.22
CA SER A 95 -15.74 3.85 -16.34
C SER A 95 -17.05 4.38 -16.92
N ASN A 96 -16.95 5.36 -17.83
CA ASN A 96 -18.11 5.93 -18.53
C ASN A 96 -19.25 6.33 -17.57
N ILE A 97 -18.92 7.07 -16.51
CA ILE A 97 -19.89 7.48 -15.49
C ILE A 97 -20.79 8.59 -16.05
N GLN A 98 -22.10 8.35 -16.02
CA GLN A 98 -23.14 9.24 -16.48
C GLN A 98 -24.11 9.57 -15.35
N LYS A 99 -25.11 10.44 -15.62
CA LYS A 99 -26.09 10.87 -14.61
C LYS A 99 -26.96 9.73 -14.08
N THR A 100 -27.17 8.67 -14.87
CA THR A 100 -28.09 7.57 -14.54
C THR A 100 -27.51 6.18 -14.81
N GLY A 101 -26.20 6.10 -15.07
CA GLY A 101 -25.55 4.82 -15.34
C GLY A 101 -24.03 4.91 -15.40
N ALA A 102 -23.38 3.76 -15.41
CA ALA A 102 -21.94 3.62 -15.58
C ALA A 102 -21.60 2.25 -16.14
N THR A 103 -20.36 2.07 -16.58
CA THR A 103 -19.83 0.76 -16.99
C THR A 103 -18.90 0.23 -15.89
N VAL A 104 -19.26 -0.92 -15.31
CA VAL A 104 -18.43 -1.65 -14.36
C VAL A 104 -17.70 -2.74 -15.13
N SER A 105 -16.38 -2.73 -15.05
CA SER A 105 -15.52 -3.71 -15.72
C SER A 105 -14.75 -4.51 -14.68
N ALA A 106 -14.51 -5.78 -14.99
CA ALA A 106 -13.49 -6.51 -14.27
C ALA A 106 -12.16 -5.82 -14.57
N LYS A 107 -11.38 -5.51 -13.53
CA LYS A 107 -10.03 -4.99 -13.73
C LYS A 107 -9.27 -5.93 -14.63
N LYS A 108 -8.36 -5.38 -15.43
CA LYS A 108 -7.52 -6.18 -16.33
C LYS A 108 -6.81 -7.33 -15.58
N GLU A 109 -6.38 -7.08 -14.35
CA GLU A 109 -5.74 -8.04 -13.45
C GLU A 109 -6.68 -8.95 -12.65
N SER A 110 -8.01 -8.80 -12.80
CA SER A 110 -8.96 -9.52 -11.97
C SER A 110 -8.76 -11.03 -12.09
N LYS A 111 -8.68 -11.70 -10.94
CA LYS A 111 -8.51 -13.16 -10.83
C LYS A 111 -9.86 -13.86 -10.73
N LYS A 112 -10.91 -13.13 -10.34
CA LYS A 112 -12.25 -13.67 -10.12
C LYS A 112 -13.20 -13.41 -11.27
N TYR A 113 -13.10 -12.23 -11.90
CA TYR A 113 -14.11 -11.77 -12.84
C TYR A 113 -13.55 -11.47 -14.23
N SER A 114 -14.43 -11.50 -15.23
CA SER A 114 -14.13 -11.09 -16.60
C SER A 114 -15.31 -10.36 -17.25
N GLY A 115 -15.01 -9.58 -18.29
CA GLY A 115 -16.01 -8.80 -19.02
C GLY A 115 -16.37 -7.49 -18.33
N SER A 116 -17.42 -6.86 -18.84
CA SER A 116 -17.96 -5.60 -18.36
C SER A 116 -19.48 -5.65 -18.38
N ILE A 117 -20.10 -4.83 -17.54
CA ILE A 117 -21.54 -4.72 -17.44
C ILE A 117 -21.94 -3.26 -17.23
N ASN A 118 -23.00 -2.85 -17.90
CA ASN A 118 -23.60 -1.54 -17.66
C ASN A 118 -24.56 -1.63 -16.47
N VAL A 119 -24.42 -0.67 -15.57
CA VAL A 119 -25.29 -0.52 -14.41
C VAL A 119 -26.08 0.77 -14.53
N THR A 120 -27.28 0.77 -13.97
CA THR A 120 -28.19 1.91 -13.96
C THR A 120 -28.51 2.32 -12.53
N PHE A 121 -28.82 3.59 -12.33
CA PHE A 121 -29.22 4.14 -11.04
C PHE A 121 -30.03 5.42 -11.23
N THR A 122 -30.79 5.80 -10.22
CA THR A 122 -31.38 7.13 -10.11
C THR A 122 -30.55 7.99 -9.17
N VAL A 123 -30.58 9.31 -9.36
CA VAL A 123 -29.85 10.25 -8.52
C VAL A 123 -30.85 11.12 -7.78
N LYS A 124 -30.78 11.09 -6.45
CA LYS A 124 -31.47 12.03 -5.57
C LYS A 124 -30.48 13.08 -5.09
N LYS A 125 -30.79 14.34 -5.36
CA LYS A 125 -30.03 15.46 -4.79
C LYS A 125 -30.44 15.64 -3.35
N THR A 126 -29.47 15.64 -2.45
CA THR A 126 -29.66 15.98 -1.05
C THR A 126 -29.01 17.33 -0.75
N ASP A 127 -29.60 18.04 0.21
CA ASP A 127 -29.01 19.22 0.84
C ASP A 127 -27.93 18.86 1.86
N GLU A 128 -27.69 17.56 2.09
CA GLU A 128 -26.54 17.10 2.87
C GLU A 128 -25.24 17.41 2.10
N THR A 129 -24.66 18.55 2.44
CA THR A 129 -23.21 18.73 2.38
C THR A 129 -22.57 17.49 3.01
N VAL A 130 -21.53 16.92 2.38
CA VAL A 130 -20.70 15.90 3.04
C VAL A 130 -20.29 16.51 4.37
N VAL A 131 -20.92 16.05 5.46
CA VAL A 131 -20.73 16.67 6.78
C VAL A 131 -19.28 16.38 7.14
N LYS A 132 -18.47 17.44 7.16
CA LYS A 132 -17.08 17.36 7.59
C LYS A 132 -17.04 16.70 8.96
N LYS A 133 -16.15 15.73 9.14
CA LYS A 133 -15.88 15.16 10.46
C LYS A 133 -15.07 16.18 11.25
N ASP A 134 -15.64 16.62 12.37
CA ASP A 134 -14.94 17.52 13.28
C ASP A 134 -13.86 16.73 14.04
N LEU A 135 -12.61 17.18 13.94
CA LEU A 135 -11.46 16.62 14.65
C LEU A 135 -11.68 16.61 16.17
N SER A 136 -12.50 17.52 16.72
CA SER A 136 -12.82 17.53 18.15
C SER A 136 -13.48 16.23 18.64
N THR A 137 -14.07 15.44 17.72
CA THR A 137 -14.73 14.16 18.01
C THR A 137 -13.80 12.95 18.06
N VAL A 138 -12.51 13.13 17.72
CA VAL A 138 -11.52 12.07 17.69
C VAL A 138 -11.37 11.39 19.05
N ASN A 139 -11.36 10.06 19.08
CA ASN A 139 -11.10 9.32 20.29
C ASN A 139 -9.61 9.36 20.65
N LYS A 140 -9.26 10.21 21.63
CA LYS A 140 -7.87 10.43 22.06
C LYS A 140 -7.16 9.15 22.53
N GLU A 141 -7.89 8.14 22.98
CA GLU A 141 -7.32 6.86 23.39
C GLU A 141 -6.61 6.12 22.24
N ASN A 142 -7.10 6.32 21.00
CA ASN A 142 -6.50 5.75 19.80
C ASN A 142 -5.13 6.38 19.47
N PHE A 143 -4.74 7.45 20.16
CA PHE A 143 -3.51 8.20 19.95
C PHE A 143 -2.51 8.07 21.11
N LYS A 144 -2.70 7.10 22.02
CA LYS A 144 -1.73 6.82 23.10
C LYS A 144 -0.36 6.33 22.62
N PHE A 145 -0.22 6.05 21.33
CA PHE A 145 1.06 5.71 20.71
C PHE A 145 1.94 6.94 20.45
N LEU A 146 1.38 8.16 20.53
CA LEU A 146 2.13 9.39 20.24
C LEU A 146 3.37 9.50 21.14
N THR A 147 4.45 10.00 20.56
CA THR A 147 5.68 10.33 21.28
C THR A 147 6.05 11.78 20.98
N ASN A 148 7.16 12.29 21.52
CA ASN A 148 7.71 13.58 21.07
C ASN A 148 8.09 13.55 19.58
N PHE A 149 8.18 12.37 18.99
CA PHE A 149 8.44 12.17 17.59
C PHE A 149 7.13 11.79 16.89
N LEU A 150 6.70 12.67 16.00
CA LEU A 150 5.41 12.59 15.35
C LEU A 150 5.57 12.03 13.95
N PHE A 151 5.11 10.79 13.74
CA PHE A 151 5.10 10.19 12.43
C PHE A 151 3.78 10.47 11.73
N ARG A 152 3.86 11.22 10.63
CA ARG A 152 2.71 11.66 9.84
C ARG A 152 1.83 10.50 9.34
N SER A 153 2.44 9.36 9.01
CA SER A 153 1.72 8.15 8.57
C SER A 153 0.89 7.53 9.69
N GLU A 154 1.43 7.44 10.91
CA GLU A 154 0.69 6.86 12.05
C GLU A 154 -0.50 7.74 12.43
N ILE A 155 -0.31 9.07 12.41
CA ILE A 155 -1.38 10.04 12.64
C ILE A 155 -2.46 9.90 11.56
N LEU A 156 -2.07 9.81 10.27
CA LEU A 156 -3.02 9.62 9.18
C LEU A 156 -3.83 8.33 9.35
N ASP A 157 -3.16 7.19 9.58
CA ASP A 157 -3.82 5.89 9.68
C ASP A 157 -4.75 5.82 10.90
N ALA A 158 -4.34 6.41 12.02
CA ALA A 158 -5.18 6.55 13.21
C ALA A 158 -6.42 7.39 12.92
N LEU A 159 -6.29 8.55 12.26
CA LEU A 159 -7.42 9.41 11.89
C LEU A 159 -8.36 8.72 10.89
N LYS A 160 -7.81 8.02 9.88
CA LYS A 160 -8.60 7.23 8.92
C LYS A 160 -9.47 6.21 9.62
N LYS A 161 -8.89 5.47 10.57
CA LYS A 161 -9.58 4.42 11.31
C LYS A 161 -10.62 4.98 12.27
N ASP A 162 -10.25 5.99 13.05
CA ASP A 162 -11.09 6.58 14.08
C ASP A 162 -12.32 7.30 13.48
N LEU A 163 -12.10 8.09 12.43
CA LEU A 163 -13.15 8.87 11.77
C LEU A 163 -13.85 8.11 10.64
N GLN A 164 -13.38 6.89 10.34
CA GLN A 164 -13.87 6.06 9.24
C GLN A 164 -13.79 6.77 7.87
N LEU A 165 -12.65 7.43 7.62
CA LEU A 165 -12.38 8.21 6.41
C LEU A 165 -11.25 7.57 5.58
N PRO A 166 -11.49 6.47 4.83
CA PRO A 166 -10.42 5.76 4.11
C PRO A 166 -9.70 6.64 3.06
N ASN A 167 -10.42 7.62 2.51
CA ASN A 167 -9.94 8.56 1.50
C ASN A 167 -9.26 9.81 2.08
N LEU A 168 -9.10 9.90 3.41
CA LEU A 168 -8.39 11.01 4.03
C LEU A 168 -6.95 11.08 3.51
N THR A 169 -6.46 12.27 3.23
CA THR A 169 -5.11 12.48 2.73
C THR A 169 -4.34 13.44 3.61
N TYR A 170 -3.06 13.60 3.28
CA TYR A 170 -2.17 14.55 3.90
C TYR A 170 -2.56 16.01 3.66
N ASP A 171 -3.32 16.31 2.61
CA ASP A 171 -3.73 17.68 2.29
C ASP A 171 -4.91 18.15 3.16
N ASP A 172 -5.54 17.24 3.91
CA ASP A 172 -6.72 17.51 4.73
C ASP A 172 -6.40 18.02 6.14
N PHE A 173 -5.17 17.86 6.63
CA PHE A 173 -4.78 18.30 7.98
C PHE A 173 -3.29 18.62 8.09
N THR A 174 -2.98 19.42 9.11
CA THR A 174 -1.62 19.65 9.62
C THR A 174 -1.53 19.16 11.05
N PHE A 175 -0.30 18.97 11.54
CA PHE A 175 -0.07 18.68 12.95
C PHE A 175 1.21 19.35 13.43
N THR A 176 1.24 19.71 14.71
CA THR A 176 2.36 20.40 15.36
C THR A 176 2.58 19.81 16.74
N LEU A 177 3.84 19.54 17.09
CA LEU A 177 4.23 19.28 18.47
C LEU A 177 4.24 20.60 19.23
N ASP A 178 3.18 20.85 20.00
CA ASP A 178 3.02 22.09 20.77
C ASP A 178 3.84 22.05 22.06
N LYS A 179 3.91 20.88 22.70
CA LYS A 179 4.70 20.66 23.91
C LYS A 179 5.32 19.28 23.92
N GLU A 180 6.61 19.21 24.24
CA GLU A 180 7.26 17.93 24.48
C GLU A 180 6.85 17.31 25.82
N ALA A 181 6.62 16.00 25.80
CA ALA A 181 6.55 15.19 26.98
C ALA A 181 7.94 15.08 27.62
N THR A 182 7.98 15.14 28.94
CA THR A 182 9.19 14.90 29.73
C THR A 182 8.93 13.74 30.68
N LYS A 183 9.91 13.40 31.52
CA LYS A 183 9.71 12.38 32.56
C LYS A 183 8.63 12.77 33.57
N THR A 184 8.40 14.07 33.75
CA THR A 184 7.48 14.61 34.75
C THR A 184 6.20 15.19 34.14
N GLU A 185 6.24 15.60 32.86
CA GLU A 185 5.15 16.30 32.19
C GLU A 185 4.66 15.57 30.94
N VAL A 186 3.35 15.62 30.70
CA VAL A 186 2.72 15.11 29.48
C VAL A 186 2.92 16.16 28.37
N GLY A 187 3.25 15.72 27.17
CA GLY A 187 3.37 16.58 25.99
C GLY A 187 2.02 16.82 25.31
N LYS A 188 2.03 17.61 24.25
CA LYS A 188 0.84 18.02 23.48
C LYS A 188 1.14 18.05 21.99
N VAL A 189 0.25 17.45 21.23
CA VAL A 189 0.19 17.56 19.76
C VAL A 189 -1.11 18.23 19.39
N ILE A 190 -1.05 19.17 18.47
CA ILE A 190 -2.22 19.80 17.87
C ILE A 190 -2.37 19.25 16.46
N ILE A 191 -3.55 18.76 16.11
CA ILE A 191 -3.93 18.41 14.74
C ILE A 191 -5.05 19.36 14.31
N GLU A 192 -4.89 20.00 13.15
CA GLU A 192 -5.84 20.98 12.62
C GLU A 192 -6.25 20.62 11.20
N ALA A 193 -7.54 20.76 10.88
CA ALA A 193 -8.03 20.58 9.53
C ALA A 193 -7.53 21.74 8.64
N THR A 194 -7.08 21.44 7.42
CA THR A 194 -6.69 22.50 6.49
C THR A 194 -7.92 23.29 6.03
N PRO A 195 -7.78 24.58 5.68
CA PRO A 195 -8.91 25.39 5.21
C PRO A 195 -9.64 24.80 3.99
N ASN A 196 -8.90 24.06 3.16
CA ASN A 196 -9.40 23.46 1.92
C ASN A 196 -9.87 22.01 2.09
N SER A 197 -9.76 21.41 3.28
CA SER A 197 -10.22 20.05 3.48
C SER A 197 -11.72 19.95 3.20
N LYS A 198 -12.10 18.93 2.42
CA LYS A 198 -13.50 18.60 2.16
C LYS A 198 -14.05 17.58 3.17
N LEU A 199 -13.17 16.95 3.95
CA LEU A 199 -13.50 15.83 4.83
C LEU A 199 -13.43 16.19 6.31
N LEU A 200 -12.56 17.14 6.69
CA LEU A 200 -12.31 17.52 8.08
C LEU A 200 -12.67 18.97 8.38
N SER A 201 -13.03 19.21 9.63
CA SER A 201 -13.11 20.55 10.23
C SER A 201 -12.54 20.55 11.65
N GLY A 202 -12.31 21.73 12.19
CA GLY A 202 -11.91 21.90 13.59
C GLY A 202 -10.47 21.50 13.88
N LYS A 203 -10.21 21.23 15.16
CA LYS A 203 -8.90 20.87 15.69
C LYS A 203 -9.02 19.91 16.87
N VAL A 204 -7.97 19.16 17.12
CA VAL A 204 -7.85 18.31 18.31
C VAL A 204 -6.48 18.46 18.96
N VAL A 205 -6.49 18.49 20.29
CA VAL A 205 -5.30 18.47 21.12
C VAL A 205 -5.17 17.09 21.75
N LEU A 206 -4.07 16.41 21.44
CA LEU A 206 -3.77 15.06 21.88
C LEU A 206 -2.61 15.07 22.89
N ASP A 207 -2.65 14.12 23.81
CA ASP A 207 -1.65 13.97 24.86
C ASP A 207 -0.52 13.07 24.37
N VAL A 208 0.72 13.55 24.54
CA VAL A 208 1.91 12.71 24.39
C VAL A 208 2.24 12.15 25.78
N PRO A 209 2.15 10.83 26.00
CA PRO A 209 2.45 10.22 27.30
C PRO A 209 3.83 10.63 27.83
N LYS A 210 3.95 10.72 29.16
CA LYS A 210 5.22 11.04 29.84
C LYS A 210 6.32 10.07 29.41
N VAL A 211 7.53 10.57 29.37
CA VAL A 211 8.72 9.80 29.02
C VAL A 211 9.08 8.89 30.21
N THR A 212 8.68 7.62 30.18
CA THR A 212 8.80 6.69 31.34
C THR A 212 10.18 6.02 31.50
N THR A 213 11.09 6.22 30.55
CA THR A 213 12.49 5.75 30.60
C THR A 213 13.39 6.88 30.09
N ASN A 214 14.72 6.83 30.31
CA ASN A 214 15.68 7.77 29.69
C ASN A 214 15.30 8.07 28.23
N PRO A 215 15.61 9.29 27.71
CA PRO A 215 15.30 9.61 26.32
C PRO A 215 15.73 8.43 25.47
N LEU A 216 14.87 8.02 24.53
CA LEU A 216 15.22 7.00 23.54
C LEU A 216 16.68 7.22 23.13
N ASP A 217 17.43 6.15 22.91
CA ASP A 217 18.76 6.28 22.31
C ASP A 217 18.56 6.89 20.90
N GLU A 218 18.46 8.21 20.81
CA GLU A 218 18.19 9.01 19.62
C GLU A 218 19.23 8.67 18.55
N LEU A 219 20.47 8.54 19.01
CA LEU A 219 21.58 8.05 18.23
C LEU A 219 21.35 6.62 17.75
N GLY A 220 20.89 5.72 18.61
CA GLY A 220 20.48 4.36 18.28
C GLY A 220 19.36 4.29 17.24
N THR A 221 18.33 5.12 17.37
CA THR A 221 17.21 5.22 16.41
C THR A 221 17.68 5.64 15.03
N ILE A 222 18.56 6.64 14.93
CA ILE A 222 19.12 7.04 13.63
C ILE A 222 20.02 5.94 13.05
N LYS A 223 20.80 5.24 13.89
CA LYS A 223 21.61 4.09 13.45
C LYS A 223 20.75 2.95 12.90
N GLU A 224 19.63 2.63 13.55
CA GLU A 224 18.66 1.64 13.08
C GLU A 224 18.05 2.09 11.74
N THR A 225 17.63 3.36 11.63
CA THR A 225 17.11 3.93 10.39
C THR A 225 18.12 3.83 9.23
N ILE A 226 19.39 4.13 9.48
CA ILE A 226 20.47 3.99 8.48
C ILE A 226 20.57 2.53 8.00
N ASN A 227 20.50 1.56 8.92
CA ASN A 227 20.56 0.15 8.57
C ASN A 227 19.35 -0.29 7.74
N ASP A 228 18.14 0.14 8.13
CA ASP A 228 16.91 -0.25 7.43
C ASP A 228 16.82 0.35 6.03
N LEU A 229 17.29 1.59 5.84
CA LEU A 229 17.47 2.18 4.51
C LEU A 229 18.48 1.38 3.66
N GLY A 230 19.57 0.89 4.26
CA GLY A 230 20.51 -0.02 3.60
C GLY A 230 19.83 -1.32 3.14
N LEU A 231 19.09 -1.98 4.04
CA LEU A 231 18.35 -3.20 3.72
C LEU A 231 17.30 -2.99 2.61
N LEU A 232 16.67 -1.82 2.57
CA LEU A 232 15.75 -1.45 1.49
C LEU A 232 16.48 -1.34 0.14
N SER A 233 17.66 -0.72 0.11
CA SER A 233 18.50 -0.65 -1.10
C SER A 233 18.90 -2.05 -1.59
N ASP A 234 19.37 -2.92 -0.68
CA ASP A 234 19.77 -4.29 -1.02
C ASP A 234 18.61 -5.09 -1.61
N LYS A 235 17.40 -4.92 -1.07
CA LYS A 235 16.19 -5.54 -1.62
C LYS A 235 15.88 -5.06 -3.04
N MET A 236 16.07 -3.77 -3.31
CA MET A 236 15.90 -3.22 -4.67
C MET A 236 16.92 -3.81 -5.64
N ASP A 237 18.18 -3.96 -5.24
CA ASP A 237 19.22 -4.59 -6.08
C ASP A 237 18.89 -6.05 -6.38
N LYS A 238 18.45 -6.83 -5.38
CA LYS A 238 17.99 -8.21 -5.59
C LYS A 238 16.81 -8.28 -6.56
N ASN A 239 15.86 -7.36 -6.44
CA ASN A 239 14.72 -7.31 -7.35
C ASN A 239 15.15 -7.04 -8.79
N VAL A 240 16.07 -6.08 -9.00
CA VAL A 240 16.62 -5.79 -10.33
C VAL A 240 17.37 -7.00 -10.90
N GLN A 241 18.22 -7.66 -10.11
CA GLN A 241 18.92 -8.87 -10.53
C GLN A 241 17.96 -10.00 -10.94
N ASN A 242 16.87 -10.18 -10.19
CA ASN A 242 15.85 -11.17 -10.51
C ASN A 242 15.11 -10.84 -11.82
N ILE A 243 14.88 -9.55 -12.09
CA ILE A 243 14.33 -9.08 -13.36
C ILE A 243 15.32 -9.34 -14.50
N ASP A 244 16.62 -9.05 -14.32
CA ASP A 244 17.65 -9.28 -15.35
C ASP A 244 17.76 -10.77 -15.72
N LYS A 245 17.71 -11.66 -14.71
CA LYS A 245 17.67 -13.12 -14.91
C LYS A 245 16.42 -13.54 -15.70
N TRP A 246 15.27 -12.95 -15.38
CA TRP A 246 14.03 -13.21 -16.09
C TRP A 246 14.09 -12.75 -17.55
N GLU A 247 14.57 -11.54 -17.81
CA GLU A 247 14.73 -11.01 -19.18
C GLU A 247 15.66 -11.89 -20.02
N SER A 248 16.77 -12.35 -19.43
CA SER A 248 17.73 -13.25 -20.08
C SER A 248 17.15 -14.63 -20.40
N SER A 249 16.12 -15.06 -19.67
CA SER A 249 15.47 -16.38 -19.84
C SER A 249 14.27 -16.34 -20.77
N ASN A 250 13.85 -15.16 -21.25
CA ASN A 250 12.57 -14.94 -21.93
C ASN A 250 12.76 -14.30 -23.33
N THR A 251 13.10 -15.10 -24.34
CA THR A 251 13.51 -14.62 -25.69
C THR A 251 12.38 -14.43 -26.72
N GLY A 252 11.10 -14.60 -26.37
CA GLY A 252 9.99 -14.39 -27.31
C GLY A 252 8.80 -13.72 -26.65
N ASP A 253 8.34 -12.58 -27.16
CA ASP A 253 7.25 -11.71 -26.64
C ASP A 253 7.56 -10.92 -25.36
N GLY A 254 8.33 -9.82 -25.54
CA GLY A 254 8.57 -8.76 -24.55
C GLY A 254 7.58 -7.58 -24.64
N GLY A 255 6.43 -7.73 -25.31
CA GLY A 255 5.61 -6.59 -25.73
C GLY A 255 4.81 -5.87 -24.63
N SER A 256 4.40 -6.54 -23.54
CA SER A 256 3.48 -5.94 -22.55
C SER A 256 4.08 -5.66 -21.17
N PHE A 257 5.37 -5.97 -20.95
CA PHE A 257 6.03 -5.77 -19.66
C PHE A 257 7.39 -5.08 -19.76
N ALA A 258 7.93 -4.86 -20.97
CA ALA A 258 9.21 -4.19 -21.14
C ALA A 258 9.19 -2.74 -20.64
N ASN A 259 8.05 -2.04 -20.78
CA ASN A 259 7.92 -0.66 -20.32
C ASN A 259 7.80 -0.60 -18.79
N GLU A 260 7.06 -1.52 -18.18
CA GLU A 260 6.89 -1.67 -16.75
C GLU A 260 8.22 -2.05 -16.08
N VAL A 261 8.94 -3.02 -16.66
CA VAL A 261 10.29 -3.43 -16.19
C VAL A 261 11.26 -2.26 -16.26
N LYS A 262 11.26 -1.50 -17.36
CA LYS A 262 12.08 -0.29 -17.50
C LYS A 262 11.74 0.74 -16.41
N GLN A 263 10.46 1.03 -16.21
CA GLN A 263 10.02 1.96 -15.15
C GLN A 263 10.41 1.48 -13.75
N ILE A 264 10.32 0.18 -13.48
CA ILE A 264 10.71 -0.44 -12.22
C ILE A 264 12.21 -0.25 -11.95
N LYS A 265 13.05 -0.48 -12.97
CA LYS A 265 14.51 -0.27 -12.87
C LYS A 265 14.84 1.21 -12.65
N GLU A 266 14.27 2.10 -13.46
CA GLU A 266 14.48 3.55 -13.35
C GLU A 266 14.04 4.10 -11.98
N THR A 267 12.85 3.72 -11.49
CA THR A 267 12.37 4.13 -10.16
C THR A 267 13.25 3.56 -9.05
N SER A 268 13.70 2.30 -9.18
CA SER A 268 14.62 1.70 -8.21
C SER A 268 15.93 2.47 -8.13
N GLU A 269 16.52 2.83 -9.27
CA GLU A 269 17.75 3.63 -9.30
C GLU A 269 17.57 4.98 -8.60
N LYS A 270 16.51 5.74 -8.95
CA LYS A 270 16.21 7.01 -8.29
C LYS A 270 16.04 6.90 -6.78
N VAL A 271 15.32 5.86 -6.32
CA VAL A 271 15.10 5.64 -4.90
C VAL A 271 16.40 5.24 -4.19
N LYS A 272 17.22 4.37 -4.80
CA LYS A 272 18.54 4.00 -4.25
C LYS A 272 19.48 5.19 -4.14
N GLU A 273 19.51 6.06 -5.15
CA GLU A 273 20.28 7.30 -5.10
C GLU A 273 19.82 8.18 -3.93
N LYS A 274 18.50 8.34 -3.76
CA LYS A 274 17.96 9.09 -2.62
C LYS A 274 18.29 8.44 -1.28
N ILE A 275 18.23 7.11 -1.17
CA ILE A 275 18.64 6.36 0.02
C ILE A 275 20.09 6.68 0.35
N LYS A 276 20.99 6.63 -0.64
CA LYS A 276 22.42 6.92 -0.47
C LYS A 276 22.64 8.34 0.06
N GLU A 277 22.02 9.35 -0.56
CA GLU A 277 22.10 10.74 -0.11
C GLU A 277 21.63 10.90 1.34
N THR A 278 20.48 10.30 1.68
CA THR A 278 19.88 10.36 3.02
C THR A 278 20.79 9.70 4.05
N VAL A 279 21.29 8.50 3.76
CA VAL A 279 22.20 7.76 4.65
C VAL A 279 23.50 8.53 4.86
N GLU A 280 24.07 9.14 3.83
CA GLU A 280 25.29 9.96 3.97
C GLU A 280 25.06 11.17 4.88
N LYS A 281 23.93 11.87 4.71
CA LYS A 281 23.56 13.00 5.58
C LYS A 281 23.36 12.56 7.02
N LEU A 282 22.66 11.45 7.25
CA LEU A 282 22.43 10.90 8.59
C LEU A 282 23.72 10.43 9.26
N LYS A 283 24.60 9.73 8.53
CA LYS A 283 25.92 9.31 9.04
C LYS A 283 26.75 10.51 9.49
N LYS A 284 26.82 11.57 8.69
CA LYS A 284 27.50 12.83 9.05
C LYS A 284 26.86 13.49 10.28
N ALA A 285 25.53 13.45 10.39
CA ALA A 285 24.81 14.05 11.52
C ALA A 285 25.12 13.36 12.87
N ILE A 286 25.50 12.08 12.84
CA ILE A 286 25.74 11.27 14.04
C ILE A 286 27.23 10.92 14.28
N GLU A 287 28.12 11.33 13.39
CA GLU A 287 29.52 10.92 13.40
C GLU A 287 30.26 11.37 14.67
N GLY A 288 30.93 10.43 15.35
CA GLY A 288 31.69 10.71 16.58
C GLY A 288 30.85 11.07 17.80
N LYS A 289 29.52 10.98 17.72
CA LYS A 289 28.62 11.40 18.81
C LYS A 289 28.30 10.25 19.75
N ALA A 290 28.25 10.55 21.05
CA ALA A 290 27.80 9.62 22.10
C ALA A 290 26.30 9.78 22.43
N GLY A 291 25.68 10.86 21.96
CA GLY A 291 24.28 11.21 22.09
C GLY A 291 24.00 12.43 21.20
N LEU A 292 22.72 12.78 21.02
CA LEU A 292 22.33 13.91 20.17
C LEU A 292 21.69 15.01 21.01
N SER A 293 21.89 16.25 20.59
CA SER A 293 21.04 17.34 21.07
C SER A 293 19.69 17.29 20.36
N LYS A 294 18.70 17.97 20.93
CA LYS A 294 17.37 18.12 20.33
C LYS A 294 17.43 18.66 18.90
N ASP A 295 18.15 19.76 18.68
CA ASP A 295 18.27 20.38 17.36
C ASP A 295 18.93 19.44 16.33
N GLU A 296 19.90 18.63 16.77
CA GLU A 296 20.58 17.65 15.92
C GLU A 296 19.66 16.49 15.54
N PHE A 297 18.86 16.02 16.50
CA PHE A 297 17.88 14.97 16.28
C PHE A 297 16.73 15.46 15.38
N ASP A 298 16.23 16.68 15.60
CA ASP A 298 15.19 17.31 14.78
C ASP A 298 15.66 17.49 13.33
N ASN A 299 16.91 17.90 13.14
CA ASN A 299 17.49 17.99 11.80
C ASN A 299 17.62 16.61 11.12
N ALA A 300 18.00 15.57 11.87
CA ALA A 300 18.04 14.20 11.34
C ALA A 300 16.63 13.68 10.96
N ASN A 301 15.62 13.96 11.78
CA ASN A 301 14.23 13.62 11.46
C ASN A 301 13.74 14.34 10.20
N LYS A 302 14.10 15.61 10.02
CA LYS A 302 13.77 16.35 8.81
C LYS A 302 14.35 15.66 7.56
N ILE A 303 15.61 15.23 7.63
CA ILE A 303 16.27 14.47 6.55
C ILE A 303 15.51 13.17 6.25
N ILE A 304 15.10 12.43 7.27
CA ILE A 304 14.31 11.19 7.13
C ILE A 304 12.94 11.48 6.50
N HIS A 305 12.28 12.56 6.93
CA HIS A 305 10.98 12.96 6.42
C HIS A 305 11.03 13.31 4.93
N GLU A 306 12.01 14.12 4.52
CA GLU A 306 12.24 14.48 3.10
C GLU A 306 12.44 13.23 2.23
N PHE A 307 13.10 12.19 2.75
CA PHE A 307 13.21 10.91 2.06
C PHE A 307 11.86 10.23 1.86
N PHE A 308 11.02 10.16 2.90
CA PHE A 308 9.72 9.50 2.79
C PHE A 308 8.74 10.25 1.89
N GLU A 309 8.78 11.57 1.87
CA GLU A 309 8.01 12.37 0.91
C GLU A 309 8.44 12.08 -0.53
N PHE A 310 9.75 12.05 -0.78
CA PHE A 310 10.30 11.66 -2.07
C PHE A 310 9.89 10.24 -2.45
N TYR A 311 10.09 9.27 -1.55
CA TYR A 311 9.74 7.87 -1.77
C TYR A 311 8.26 7.72 -2.11
N ALA A 312 7.38 8.37 -1.35
CA ALA A 312 5.94 8.33 -1.61
C ALA A 312 5.60 8.90 -2.99
N LYS A 313 6.26 9.98 -3.41
CA LYS A 313 6.05 10.60 -4.73
C LYS A 313 6.53 9.73 -5.89
N GLU A 314 7.72 9.14 -5.78
CA GLU A 314 8.30 8.35 -6.88
C GLU A 314 7.70 6.94 -6.95
N VAL A 315 7.30 6.36 -5.82
CA VAL A 315 6.77 4.99 -5.74
C VAL A 315 5.24 4.93 -5.88
N LYS A 316 4.49 5.98 -5.55
CA LYS A 316 3.04 6.05 -5.81
C LYS A 316 2.78 6.95 -7.03
N SER A 317 2.36 6.35 -8.15
CA SER A 317 1.95 7.12 -9.33
C SER A 317 0.72 7.98 -9.03
N LYS A 318 0.74 9.23 -9.52
CA LYS A 318 -0.38 10.19 -9.46
C LYS A 318 -1.59 9.76 -10.31
N ASP A 319 -1.43 8.83 -11.25
CA ASP A 319 -2.42 8.63 -12.31
C ASP A 319 -3.21 7.32 -12.23
N THR A 320 -2.92 6.43 -11.26
CA THR A 320 -3.64 5.13 -11.16
C THR A 320 -3.97 4.65 -9.76
N GLY A 321 -3.48 5.29 -8.70
CA GLY A 321 -3.65 4.79 -7.33
C GLY A 321 -2.98 3.42 -7.06
N LYS A 322 -2.21 2.88 -8.02
CA LYS A 322 -1.40 1.68 -7.82
C LYS A 322 -0.03 2.06 -7.25
N ILE A 323 0.34 1.33 -6.20
CA ILE A 323 1.71 1.31 -5.65
C ILE A 323 2.57 0.65 -6.74
N ILE A 324 3.50 1.39 -7.34
CA ILE A 324 4.38 0.87 -8.40
C ILE A 324 5.36 -0.17 -7.82
N TYR A 325 5.57 -0.15 -6.50
CA TYR A 325 6.56 -0.97 -5.83
C TYR A 325 6.03 -1.69 -4.59
N ASP A 326 4.90 -2.37 -4.71
CA ASP A 326 4.72 -3.58 -3.91
C ASP A 326 5.51 -4.70 -4.62
N GLY A 327 6.77 -4.85 -4.22
CA GLY A 327 7.65 -5.89 -4.76
C GLY A 327 7.01 -7.28 -4.68
N GLU A 328 6.07 -7.52 -3.76
CA GLU A 328 5.35 -8.77 -3.66
C GLU A 328 4.37 -8.97 -4.82
N ASN A 329 3.62 -7.93 -5.21
CA ASN A 329 2.67 -8.01 -6.33
C ASN A 329 3.37 -8.07 -7.69
N THR A 330 4.38 -7.22 -7.91
CA THR A 330 5.18 -7.25 -9.15
C THR A 330 5.91 -8.59 -9.30
N MET A 331 6.47 -9.14 -8.22
CA MET A 331 7.17 -10.42 -8.26
C MET A 331 6.23 -11.62 -8.36
N LYS A 332 5.04 -11.54 -7.77
CA LYS A 332 3.96 -12.53 -7.94
C LYS A 332 3.46 -12.58 -9.37
N ASP A 333 3.34 -11.43 -10.02
CA ASP A 333 2.94 -11.33 -11.42
C ASP A 333 4.05 -11.85 -12.35
N LEU A 334 5.33 -11.55 -12.08
CA LEU A 334 6.47 -12.14 -12.79
C LEU A 334 6.56 -13.66 -12.62
N LYS A 335 6.39 -14.20 -11.40
CA LYS A 335 6.34 -15.65 -11.12
C LYS A 335 5.21 -16.35 -11.87
N LYS A 336 4.04 -15.71 -11.94
CA LYS A 336 2.88 -16.26 -12.65
C LYS A 336 3.14 -16.39 -14.15
N ILE A 337 3.87 -15.44 -14.74
CA ILE A 337 4.23 -15.46 -16.17
C ILE A 337 5.34 -16.47 -16.46
N ALA A 338 6.36 -16.59 -15.60
CA ALA A 338 7.42 -17.59 -15.76
C ALA A 338 6.86 -19.03 -15.78
N LYS A 339 5.87 -19.33 -14.94
CA LYS A 339 5.18 -20.63 -14.94
C LYS A 339 4.39 -20.92 -16.23
N LEU A 340 3.95 -19.88 -16.96
CA LEU A 340 3.06 -20.03 -18.13
C LEU A 340 3.78 -20.38 -19.43
N LYS A 341 5.11 -20.21 -19.54
CA LYS A 341 5.80 -20.32 -20.84
C LYS A 341 6.38 -21.69 -21.20
N SER A 342 6.47 -22.64 -20.26
CA SER A 342 7.22 -23.88 -20.55
C SER A 342 6.91 -25.09 -19.67
N GLY A 343 5.90 -25.05 -18.79
CA GLY A 343 5.65 -26.17 -17.87
C GLY A 343 6.79 -26.41 -16.86
N PHE A 344 7.67 -25.42 -16.69
CA PHE A 344 8.76 -25.45 -15.72
C PHE A 344 8.21 -25.61 -14.31
N GLN A 345 8.78 -26.54 -13.54
CA GLN A 345 8.45 -26.65 -12.13
C GLN A 345 9.06 -25.48 -11.36
N GLU A 346 8.50 -25.17 -10.19
CA GLU A 346 8.92 -24.04 -9.36
C GLU A 346 10.41 -24.10 -8.98
N LYS A 347 11.00 -25.30 -8.97
CA LYS A 347 12.43 -25.59 -8.80
C LYS A 347 13.33 -25.19 -9.98
N ASP A 348 12.76 -25.05 -11.18
CA ASP A 348 13.50 -24.76 -12.43
C ASP A 348 13.48 -23.25 -12.75
N SER A 349 12.67 -22.48 -12.02
CA SER A 349 12.74 -21.01 -12.00
C SER A 349 13.87 -20.61 -11.05
N LEU A 350 15.07 -20.38 -11.59
CA LEU A 350 16.30 -19.96 -10.89
C LEU A 350 16.23 -18.58 -10.20
N ILE A 351 15.03 -18.14 -9.81
CA ILE A 351 14.81 -16.93 -9.02
C ILE A 351 14.73 -17.37 -7.56
N GLU A 352 15.91 -17.53 -6.94
CA GLU A 352 16.03 -17.65 -5.49
C GLU A 352 15.73 -16.29 -4.83
N PHE A 353 14.95 -16.32 -3.74
CA PHE A 353 14.52 -15.13 -2.99
C PHE A 353 15.20 -15.06 -1.63
#